data_AF-A0A1M4YNP0-F1
#
_entry.id   AF-A0A1M4YNP0-F1
#
_cell.length_a   1.000
_cell.length_b   1.000
_cell.length_c   1.000
_cell.angle_alpha   90.00
_cell.angle_beta   90.00
_cell.angle_gamma   90.00
#
_symmetry.space_group_name_H-M   'P 1'
#
loop_
_entity.id
_entity.type
_entity.pdbx_description
1 polymer ?
#
loop_
_entity_poly.entity_id
_entity_poly.type
_entity_poly.pdbx_seq_one_letter_code
_entity_poly.pdbx_strand_id
1 'polypeptide(L)'
;MKKATQQEIARKVAAESAFLAGYKPALDVRPNFRYFDYLKENYPYIDEQDKYQNHLFFQTTQQKDEFLTRTEHLDHHAMNPAYARELGLVLGYPQKSVDYFVWYITEETKGTQESTLEEGKIGIKYAGIDFASHIDLLIEEVQWLWNTYDHPFARECISFVRVEDDLYRLEYGNEEQLKKIEQYLRKELGLTTVA
;
A
#
# COMPACT_ATOMS: atom_id res chain seq x y z
N MET A 1 18.62 -13.89 4.96
CA MET A 1 18.33 -12.56 4.36
C MET A 1 18.82 -11.48 5.30
N LYS A 2 19.26 -10.31 4.83
CA LYS A 2 19.65 -9.21 5.75
C LYS A 2 18.43 -8.32 5.99
N LYS A 3 18.07 -8.12 7.27
CA LYS A 3 17.09 -7.10 7.69
C LYS A 3 17.61 -5.71 7.34
N ALA A 4 16.73 -4.80 6.96
CA ALA A 4 17.07 -3.41 6.70
C ALA A 4 17.61 -2.75 7.97
N THR A 5 18.66 -1.94 7.82
CA THR A 5 19.20 -1.12 8.91
C THR A 5 18.29 0.08 9.16
N GLN A 6 18.37 0.67 10.37
CA GLN A 6 17.61 1.89 10.71
C GLN A 6 17.93 3.05 9.76
N GLN A 7 19.18 3.14 9.28
CA GLN A 7 19.60 4.15 8.31
C GLN A 7 18.91 3.95 6.94
N GLU A 8 18.71 2.71 6.50
CA GLU A 8 18.00 2.41 5.27
C GLU A 8 16.50 2.66 5.41
N ILE A 9 15.91 2.28 6.56
CA ILE A 9 14.48 2.52 6.85
C ILE A 9 14.19 4.03 6.88
N ALA A 10 15.10 4.84 7.40
CA ALA A 10 14.97 6.29 7.42
C ALA A 10 14.99 6.92 6.00
N ARG A 11 15.50 6.20 4.99
CA ARG A 11 15.48 6.62 3.58
C ARG A 11 14.23 6.20 2.83
N LYS A 12 13.24 5.59 3.50
CA LYS A 12 11.96 5.29 2.87
C LYS A 12 11.34 6.54 2.26
N VAL A 13 10.78 6.40 1.07
CA VAL A 13 10.02 7.48 0.44
C VAL A 13 8.71 7.65 1.19
N ALA A 14 8.42 8.89 1.58
CA ALA A 14 7.13 9.26 2.15
C ALA A 14 6.07 9.34 1.02
N ALA A 15 4.84 8.93 1.31
CA ALA A 15 3.76 8.90 0.32
C ALA A 15 3.51 10.27 -0.33
N GLU A 16 3.72 11.33 0.44
CA GLU A 16 3.57 12.72 0.00
C GLU A 16 4.64 13.10 -1.03
N SER A 17 5.86 12.57 -0.91
CA SER A 17 6.92 12.79 -1.90
C SER A 17 6.60 12.08 -3.22
N ALA A 18 6.04 10.88 -3.14
CA ALA A 18 5.59 10.12 -4.31
C ALA A 18 4.42 10.81 -5.03
N PHE A 19 3.49 11.37 -4.27
CA PHE A 19 2.38 12.15 -4.80
C PHE A 19 2.86 13.45 -5.45
N LEU A 20 3.73 14.22 -4.80
CA LEU A 20 4.29 15.45 -5.37
C LEU A 20 5.18 15.17 -6.60
N ALA A 21 5.77 13.98 -6.71
CA ALA A 21 6.49 13.53 -7.89
C ALA A 21 5.57 13.09 -9.05
N GLY A 22 4.25 13.03 -8.85
CA GLY A 22 3.24 12.85 -9.89
C GLY A 22 2.92 11.41 -10.28
N TYR A 23 3.65 10.40 -9.79
CA TYR A 23 3.39 9.00 -10.16
C TYR A 23 2.42 8.29 -9.20
N LYS A 24 2.28 8.76 -7.95
CA LYS A 24 1.25 8.23 -7.04
C LYS A 24 -0.09 8.93 -7.33
N PRO A 25 -1.17 8.19 -7.64
CA PRO A 25 -2.41 8.77 -8.18
C PRO A 25 -3.24 9.56 -7.17
N ALA A 26 -3.27 9.11 -5.91
CA ALA A 26 -3.95 9.78 -4.81
C ALA A 26 -3.14 9.69 -3.51
N LEU A 27 -3.42 10.60 -2.59
CA LEU A 27 -2.75 10.70 -1.30
C LEU A 27 -3.79 10.89 -0.19
N ASP A 28 -3.83 9.95 0.74
CA ASP A 28 -4.52 10.11 2.02
C ASP A 28 -3.52 10.67 3.06
N VAL A 29 -3.79 11.87 3.59
CA VAL A 29 -2.91 12.53 4.55
C VAL A 29 -3.67 13.38 5.57
N ARG A 30 -3.08 13.50 6.76
CA ARG A 30 -3.60 14.31 7.87
C ARG A 30 -3.22 15.80 7.74
N PRO A 31 -4.01 16.73 8.34
CA PRO A 31 -3.74 18.16 8.33
C PRO A 31 -2.40 18.59 8.96
N ASN A 32 -1.78 17.74 9.76
CA ASN A 32 -0.49 18.03 10.40
C ASN A 32 0.73 17.83 9.48
N PHE A 33 0.51 17.44 8.22
CA PHE A 33 1.58 17.34 7.24
C PHE A 33 2.10 18.75 6.86
N ARG A 34 3.43 18.90 6.80
CA ARG A 34 4.09 20.21 6.63
C ARG A 34 3.73 20.97 5.33
N TYR A 35 3.28 20.27 4.29
CA TYR A 35 2.85 20.87 3.02
C TYR A 35 1.36 20.71 2.77
N PHE A 36 0.57 20.52 3.82
CA PHE A 36 -0.86 20.32 3.70
C PHE A 36 -1.57 21.49 3.02
N ASP A 37 -1.27 22.73 3.41
CA ASP A 37 -1.85 23.92 2.79
C ASP A 37 -1.49 24.02 1.29
N TYR A 38 -0.24 23.71 0.94
CA TYR A 38 0.18 23.62 -0.46
C TYR A 38 -0.64 22.58 -1.23
N LEU A 39 -0.94 21.42 -0.64
CA LEU A 39 -1.78 20.41 -1.28
C LEU A 39 -3.20 20.95 -1.52
N LYS A 40 -3.81 21.64 -0.53
CA LYS A 40 -5.16 22.22 -0.67
C LYS A 40 -5.25 23.31 -1.73
N GLU A 41 -4.19 24.10 -1.88
CA GLU A 41 -4.14 25.17 -2.88
C GLU A 41 -3.92 24.65 -4.30
N ASN A 42 -3.23 23.53 -4.47
CA ASN A 42 -2.73 23.10 -5.78
C ASN A 42 -3.37 21.80 -6.30
N TYR A 43 -4.07 21.04 -5.47
CA TYR A 43 -4.63 19.74 -5.85
C TYR A 43 -6.11 19.61 -5.48
N PRO A 44 -6.91 18.94 -6.31
CA PRO A 44 -8.28 18.56 -5.96
C PRO A 44 -8.26 17.55 -4.80
N TYR A 45 -9.17 17.73 -3.86
CA TYR A 45 -9.24 16.89 -2.67
C TYR A 45 -10.68 16.70 -2.19
N ILE A 46 -10.86 15.72 -1.30
CA ILE A 46 -12.06 15.48 -0.51
C ILE A 46 -11.67 15.68 0.95
N ASP A 47 -12.43 16.52 1.68
CA ASP A 47 -12.36 16.55 3.13
C ASP A 47 -13.03 15.26 3.65
N GLU A 48 -12.27 14.28 4.16
CA GLU A 48 -12.90 13.14 4.81
C GLU A 48 -13.32 13.55 6.23
N GLN A 49 -14.59 13.30 6.57
CA GLN A 49 -15.13 13.49 7.93
C GLN A 49 -14.92 12.24 8.80
N ASP A 50 -13.87 11.48 8.51
CA ASP A 50 -13.44 10.36 9.33
C ASP A 50 -12.92 10.88 10.70
N LYS A 51 -12.86 10.00 11.70
CA LYS A 51 -12.46 10.35 13.08
C LYS A 51 -11.05 10.94 13.17
N TYR A 52 -10.19 10.64 12.20
CA TYR A 52 -8.80 11.08 12.09
C TYR A 52 -8.62 12.31 11.18
N GLN A 53 -9.70 12.85 10.60
CA GLN A 53 -9.71 14.05 9.75
C GLN A 53 -8.75 13.96 8.57
N ASN A 54 -8.62 12.76 8.02
CA ASN A 54 -7.85 12.52 6.81
C ASN A 54 -8.41 13.33 5.63
N HIS A 55 -7.55 13.64 4.66
CA HIS A 55 -7.95 14.28 3.41
C HIS A 55 -7.38 13.49 2.26
N LEU A 56 -8.24 13.18 1.28
CA LEU A 56 -7.87 12.44 0.10
C LEU A 56 -7.62 13.42 -1.05
N PHE A 57 -6.35 13.57 -1.44
CA PHE A 57 -5.90 14.39 -2.55
C PHE A 57 -5.73 13.56 -3.81
N PHE A 58 -5.97 14.17 -4.98
CA PHE A 58 -5.90 13.54 -6.29
C PHE A 58 -5.00 14.36 -7.22
N GLN A 59 -4.36 13.72 -8.21
CA GLN A 59 -3.56 14.48 -9.20
C GLN A 59 -4.44 15.36 -10.09
N THR A 60 -5.68 14.94 -10.36
CA THR A 60 -6.59 15.68 -11.26
C THR A 60 -8.03 15.70 -10.76
N THR A 61 -8.80 16.71 -11.20
CA THR A 61 -10.23 16.84 -10.84
C THR A 61 -11.03 15.66 -11.36
N GLN A 62 -10.68 15.15 -12.55
CA GLN A 62 -11.31 13.97 -13.13
C GLN A 62 -11.17 12.74 -12.23
N GLN A 63 -9.98 12.47 -11.69
CA GLN A 63 -9.77 11.33 -10.78
C GLN A 63 -10.64 11.45 -9.52
N LYS A 64 -10.76 12.66 -8.96
CA LYS A 64 -11.63 12.94 -7.81
C LYS A 64 -13.09 12.67 -8.16
N ASP A 65 -13.57 13.21 -9.28
CA ASP A 65 -14.99 13.13 -9.66
C ASP A 65 -15.38 11.67 -9.99
N GLU A 66 -14.49 10.91 -10.64
CA GLU A 66 -14.66 9.48 -10.88
C GLU A 66 -14.74 8.68 -9.57
N PHE A 67 -13.90 9.01 -8.58
CA PHE A 67 -13.95 8.37 -7.26
C PHE A 67 -15.24 8.69 -6.51
N LEU A 68 -15.67 9.96 -6.50
CA LEU A 68 -16.93 10.38 -5.89
C LEU A 68 -18.12 9.66 -6.54
N THR A 69 -18.13 9.54 -7.87
CA THR A 69 -19.19 8.82 -8.60
C THR A 69 -19.27 7.34 -8.19
N ARG A 70 -18.12 6.66 -8.03
CA ARG A 70 -18.10 5.25 -7.62
C ARG A 70 -18.48 5.04 -6.16
N THR A 71 -18.31 6.05 -5.30
CA THR A 71 -18.47 5.94 -3.85
C THR A 71 -19.69 6.68 -3.28
N GLU A 72 -20.45 7.42 -4.10
CA GLU A 72 -21.57 8.27 -3.63
C GLU A 72 -22.66 7.52 -2.84
N HIS A 73 -22.82 6.22 -3.10
CA HIS A 73 -23.85 5.36 -2.51
C HIS A 73 -23.28 4.44 -1.42
N LEU A 74 -21.98 4.55 -1.12
CA LEU A 74 -21.29 3.71 -0.14
C LEU A 74 -21.25 4.42 1.22
N ASP A 75 -21.15 3.63 2.28
CA ASP A 75 -20.75 4.13 3.59
C ASP A 75 -19.23 4.37 3.58
N HIS A 76 -18.81 5.62 3.82
CA HIS A 76 -17.42 6.08 3.72
C HIS A 76 -16.56 5.68 4.93
N HIS A 77 -17.04 4.75 5.76
CA HIS A 77 -16.23 4.15 6.80
C HIS A 77 -15.12 3.28 6.20
N ALA A 78 -13.86 3.46 6.61
CA ALA A 78 -12.72 2.71 6.07
C ALA A 78 -12.80 1.18 6.25
N MET A 79 -13.59 0.71 7.23
CA MET A 79 -13.85 -0.74 7.42
C MET A 79 -15.05 -1.25 6.61
N ASN A 80 -15.74 -0.39 5.84
CA ASN A 80 -16.75 -0.84 4.89
C ASN A 80 -16.03 -1.53 3.71
N PRO A 81 -16.28 -2.82 3.42
CA PRO A 81 -15.54 -3.55 2.39
C PRO A 81 -15.62 -2.94 0.98
N ALA A 82 -16.76 -2.35 0.61
CA ALA A 82 -16.92 -1.72 -0.70
C ALA A 82 -16.14 -0.39 -0.79
N TYR A 83 -16.20 0.44 0.26
CA TYR A 83 -15.43 1.68 0.30
C TYR A 83 -13.92 1.40 0.38
N ALA A 84 -13.48 0.45 1.21
CA ALA A 84 -12.09 0.03 1.33
C ALA A 84 -11.50 -0.43 -0.01
N ARG A 85 -12.30 -1.15 -0.82
CA ARG A 85 -11.92 -1.53 -2.19
C ARG A 85 -11.65 -0.30 -3.04
N GLU A 86 -12.60 0.62 -3.14
CA GLU A 86 -12.48 1.82 -3.97
C GLU A 86 -11.32 2.72 -3.51
N LEU A 87 -11.16 2.88 -2.19
CA LEU A 87 -10.09 3.65 -1.57
C LEU A 87 -8.71 3.04 -1.90
N GLY A 88 -8.56 1.72 -1.75
CA GLY A 88 -7.30 1.04 -2.05
C GLY A 88 -6.90 1.20 -3.53
N LEU A 89 -7.85 1.06 -4.44
CA LEU A 89 -7.60 1.22 -5.87
C LEU A 89 -7.21 2.65 -6.23
N VAL A 90 -7.90 3.66 -5.68
CA VAL A 90 -7.59 5.06 -6.01
C VAL A 90 -6.26 5.52 -5.41
N LEU A 91 -5.86 4.96 -4.27
CA LEU A 91 -4.53 5.16 -3.68
C LEU A 91 -3.40 4.52 -4.49
N GLY A 92 -3.75 3.72 -5.50
CA GLY A 92 -2.82 3.09 -6.43
C GLY A 92 -2.32 1.72 -5.96
N TYR A 93 -3.07 1.03 -5.10
CA TYR A 93 -2.69 -0.32 -4.67
C TYR A 93 -3.03 -1.36 -5.73
N PRO A 94 -2.26 -2.45 -5.80
CA PRO A 94 -2.55 -3.50 -6.74
C PRO A 94 -3.88 -4.21 -6.41
N GLN A 95 -4.61 -4.63 -7.46
CA GLN A 95 -5.97 -5.16 -7.33
C GLN A 95 -6.06 -6.38 -6.39
N LYS A 96 -5.12 -7.35 -6.48
CA LYS A 96 -5.20 -8.57 -5.67
C LYS A 96 -4.93 -8.30 -4.19
N SER A 97 -4.06 -7.34 -3.89
CA SER A 97 -3.81 -6.89 -2.51
C SER A 97 -4.98 -6.12 -1.93
N VAL A 98 -5.68 -5.32 -2.77
CA VAL A 98 -6.96 -4.72 -2.37
C VAL A 98 -8.00 -5.80 -2.07
N ASP A 99 -8.12 -6.80 -2.95
CA ASP A 99 -9.05 -7.91 -2.77
C ASP A 99 -8.75 -8.70 -1.49
N TYR A 100 -7.46 -8.96 -1.21
CA TYR A 100 -7.01 -9.59 0.03
C TYR A 100 -7.39 -8.75 1.26
N PHE A 101 -7.15 -7.44 1.24
CA PHE A 101 -7.50 -6.57 2.37
C PHE A 101 -9.01 -6.54 2.62
N VAL A 102 -9.82 -6.47 1.55
CA VAL A 102 -11.29 -6.51 1.62
C VAL A 102 -11.77 -7.84 2.21
N TRP A 103 -11.17 -8.96 1.78
CA TRP A 103 -11.44 -10.27 2.39
C TRP A 103 -11.06 -10.28 3.87
N TYR A 104 -9.87 -9.81 4.22
CA TYR A 104 -9.36 -9.78 5.60
C TYR A 104 -10.32 -9.04 6.56
N ILE A 105 -10.72 -7.81 6.24
CA ILE A 105 -11.65 -7.04 7.09
C ILE A 105 -13.06 -7.66 7.12
N THR A 106 -13.47 -8.36 6.06
CA THR A 106 -14.76 -9.05 6.00
C THR A 106 -14.77 -10.29 6.90
N GLU A 107 -13.66 -11.03 6.99
CA GLU A 107 -13.54 -12.19 7.88
C GLU A 107 -13.32 -11.75 9.33
N GLU A 108 -12.52 -10.71 9.57
CA GLU A 108 -12.33 -10.11 10.90
C GLU A 108 -13.67 -9.68 11.51
N THR A 109 -14.51 -8.99 10.75
CA THR A 109 -15.86 -8.58 11.20
C THR A 109 -16.82 -9.73 11.47
N LYS A 110 -16.59 -10.92 10.90
CA LYS A 110 -17.38 -12.13 11.18
C LYS A 110 -16.91 -12.87 12.45
N GLY A 111 -15.81 -12.44 13.07
CA GLY A 111 -15.25 -13.10 14.25
C GLY A 111 -14.70 -14.50 13.97
N THR A 112 -14.35 -14.81 12.71
CA THR A 112 -13.58 -16.02 12.39
C THR A 112 -12.21 -15.92 13.07
N GLN A 113 -11.70 -17.02 13.63
CA GLN A 113 -10.44 -17.03 14.40
C GLN A 113 -9.32 -16.26 13.68
N GLU A 114 -8.80 -15.21 14.34
CA GLU A 114 -7.73 -14.32 13.84
C GLU A 114 -6.48 -15.08 13.37
N SER A 115 -6.21 -16.28 13.92
CA SER A 115 -4.95 -16.98 13.68
C SER A 115 -4.72 -17.40 12.23
N THR A 116 -5.78 -17.74 11.47
CA THR A 116 -5.60 -18.15 10.06
C THR A 116 -5.59 -16.97 9.09
N LEU A 117 -6.07 -15.78 9.51
CA LEU A 117 -6.12 -14.59 8.65
C LEU A 117 -4.77 -13.85 8.60
N GLU A 118 -4.00 -13.94 9.68
CA GLU A 118 -2.63 -13.39 9.78
C GLU A 118 -1.57 -14.31 9.15
N GLU A 119 -1.87 -15.60 8.98
CA GLU A 119 -0.97 -16.53 8.29
C GLU A 119 -0.65 -16.01 6.88
N GLY A 120 0.64 -15.80 6.60
CA GLY A 120 1.08 -15.32 5.29
C GLY A 120 0.92 -13.81 5.06
N LYS A 121 0.40 -13.03 6.02
CA LYS A 121 0.28 -11.57 5.89
C LYS A 121 1.65 -10.91 5.80
N ILE A 122 1.80 -10.03 4.82
CA ILE A 122 2.99 -9.21 4.60
C ILE A 122 2.60 -7.75 4.37
N GLY A 123 3.53 -6.83 4.58
CA GLY A 123 3.43 -5.46 4.06
C GLY A 123 4.36 -5.28 2.87
N ILE A 124 3.97 -4.47 1.90
CA ILE A 124 4.82 -4.08 0.78
C ILE A 124 4.95 -2.56 0.79
N LYS A 125 6.19 -2.07 0.79
CA LYS A 125 6.55 -0.66 0.73
C LYS A 125 7.36 -0.41 -0.53
N TYR A 126 6.80 0.32 -1.47
CA TYR A 126 7.42 0.63 -2.76
C TYR A 126 7.27 2.12 -3.06
N ALA A 127 8.37 2.88 -3.04
CA ALA A 127 8.41 4.27 -3.49
C ALA A 127 7.21 5.14 -3.03
N GLY A 128 6.86 5.13 -1.74
CA GLY A 128 5.73 5.91 -1.18
C GLY A 128 4.35 5.25 -1.31
N ILE A 129 4.30 4.01 -1.78
CA ILE A 129 3.11 3.13 -1.78
C ILE A 129 3.33 2.08 -0.69
N ASP A 130 2.39 1.96 0.25
CA ASP A 130 2.51 1.13 1.46
C ASP A 130 1.17 0.44 1.72
N PHE A 131 1.13 -0.88 1.59
CA PHE A 131 -0.11 -1.66 1.72
C PHE A 131 0.15 -3.05 2.32
N ALA A 132 -0.90 -3.66 2.84
CA ALA A 132 -0.90 -5.04 3.29
C ALA A 132 -1.24 -5.99 2.13
N SER A 133 -0.63 -7.17 2.12
CA SER A 133 -0.84 -8.22 1.12
C SER A 133 -0.59 -9.60 1.74
N HIS A 134 -0.60 -10.63 0.91
CA HIS A 134 -0.29 -12.01 1.26
C HIS A 134 0.99 -12.49 0.57
N ILE A 135 1.74 -13.38 1.21
CA ILE A 135 3.00 -13.91 0.68
C ILE A 135 2.84 -14.59 -0.70
N ASP A 136 1.69 -15.21 -0.96
CA ASP A 136 1.39 -15.81 -2.28
C ASP A 136 1.26 -14.79 -3.41
N LEU A 137 1.00 -13.53 -3.07
CA LEU A 137 0.88 -12.44 -4.03
C LEU A 137 2.20 -11.68 -4.20
N LEU A 138 3.20 -11.89 -3.32
CA LEU A 138 4.39 -11.05 -3.23
C LEU A 138 5.08 -10.81 -4.58
N ILE A 139 5.36 -11.88 -5.33
CA ILE A 139 6.09 -11.75 -6.61
C ILE A 139 5.30 -10.93 -7.60
N GLU A 140 4.03 -11.29 -7.80
CA GLU A 140 3.17 -10.66 -8.80
C GLU A 140 2.96 -9.17 -8.49
N GLU A 141 2.71 -8.83 -7.23
CA GLU A 141 2.42 -7.45 -6.83
C GLU A 141 3.64 -6.54 -6.93
N VAL A 142 4.81 -7.06 -6.57
CA VAL A 142 6.07 -6.31 -6.75
C VAL A 142 6.35 -6.08 -8.24
N GLN A 143 6.17 -7.08 -9.09
CA GLN A 143 6.35 -6.92 -10.53
C GLN A 143 5.33 -5.95 -11.12
N TRP A 144 4.08 -5.99 -10.66
CA TRP A 144 3.06 -5.01 -11.04
C TRP A 144 3.48 -3.59 -10.65
N LEU A 145 3.99 -3.38 -9.43
CA LEU A 145 4.47 -2.08 -8.97
C LEU A 145 5.61 -1.53 -9.84
N TRP A 146 6.58 -2.37 -10.21
CA TRP A 146 7.68 -1.98 -11.09
C TRP A 146 7.18 -1.52 -12.46
N ASN A 147 6.19 -2.22 -13.01
CA ASN A 147 5.65 -1.90 -14.33
C ASN A 147 4.69 -0.68 -14.30
N THR A 148 3.89 -0.54 -13.25
CA THR A 148 2.87 0.52 -13.14
C THR A 148 3.50 1.86 -12.79
N TYR A 149 4.49 1.87 -11.92
CA TYR A 149 5.14 3.08 -11.40
C TYR A 149 6.56 3.21 -11.93
N ASP A 150 6.68 3.14 -13.25
CA ASP A 150 7.95 3.21 -13.96
C ASP A 150 8.48 4.65 -14.07
N HIS A 151 8.77 5.26 -12.92
CA HIS A 151 9.20 6.64 -12.80
C HIS A 151 10.67 6.71 -12.32
N PRO A 152 11.52 7.61 -12.87
CA PRO A 152 12.93 7.70 -12.48
C PRO A 152 13.14 7.80 -10.96
N PHE A 153 12.33 8.63 -10.29
CA PHE A 153 12.36 8.74 -8.84
C PHE A 153 12.02 7.41 -8.15
N ALA A 154 10.99 6.69 -8.61
CA ALA A 154 10.58 5.42 -8.00
C ALA A 154 11.65 4.33 -8.15
N ARG A 155 12.34 4.26 -9.29
CA ARG A 155 13.41 3.29 -9.56
C ARG A 155 14.63 3.45 -8.65
N GLU A 156 14.93 4.68 -8.21
CA GLU A 156 16.05 4.97 -7.31
C GLU A 156 15.73 4.66 -5.84
N CYS A 157 14.47 4.38 -5.53
CA CYS A 157 14.01 4.22 -4.16
C CYS A 157 14.15 2.78 -3.67
N ILE A 158 14.53 2.66 -2.40
CA ILE A 158 14.59 1.36 -1.74
C ILE A 158 13.18 0.91 -1.39
N SER A 159 12.83 -0.31 -1.79
CA SER A 159 11.58 -0.96 -1.43
C SER A 159 11.79 -1.93 -0.27
N PHE A 160 10.71 -2.25 0.44
CA PHE A 160 10.75 -3.17 1.56
C PHE A 160 9.57 -4.13 1.53
N VAL A 161 9.84 -5.38 1.88
CA VAL A 161 8.81 -6.34 2.29
C VAL A 161 8.82 -6.38 3.82
N ARG A 162 7.66 -6.20 4.44
CA ARG A 162 7.48 -6.23 5.89
C ARG A 162 6.84 -7.55 6.31
N VAL A 163 7.37 -8.18 7.35
CA VAL A 163 6.70 -9.26 8.08
C VAL A 163 6.81 -8.92 9.55
N GLU A 164 5.67 -8.80 10.23
CA GLU A 164 5.60 -8.27 11.59
C GLU A 164 6.37 -6.93 11.70
N ASP A 165 7.39 -6.87 12.56
CA ASP A 165 8.26 -5.71 12.77
C ASP A 165 9.50 -5.69 11.87
N ASP A 166 9.74 -6.77 11.11
CA ASP A 166 10.92 -6.91 10.26
C ASP A 166 10.72 -6.32 8.87
N LEU A 167 11.75 -5.63 8.37
CA LEU A 167 11.79 -5.09 7.02
C LEU A 167 12.92 -5.72 6.21
N TYR A 168 12.59 -6.27 5.06
CA TYR A 168 13.49 -6.90 4.11
C TYR A 168 13.67 -5.98 2.91
N ARG A 169 14.90 -5.49 2.73
CA ARG A 169 15.25 -4.60 1.61
C ARG A 169 15.07 -5.32 0.28
N LEU A 170 14.51 -4.61 -0.69
CA LEU A 170 14.33 -5.04 -2.08
C LEU A 170 14.73 -3.90 -3.03
N GLU A 171 15.65 -4.20 -3.94
CA GLU A 171 16.06 -3.28 -5.01
C GLU A 171 15.10 -3.36 -6.19
N TYR A 172 14.87 -2.23 -6.86
CA TYR A 172 14.04 -2.16 -8.07
C TYR A 172 14.55 -3.13 -9.14
N GLY A 173 13.65 -3.91 -9.73
CA GLY A 173 13.95 -4.85 -10.81
C GLY A 173 14.78 -6.08 -10.40
N ASN A 174 15.14 -6.24 -9.11
CA ASN A 174 15.95 -7.37 -8.66
C ASN A 174 15.08 -8.62 -8.41
N GLU A 175 14.70 -9.30 -9.49
CA GLU A 175 13.86 -10.51 -9.44
C GLU A 175 14.48 -11.65 -8.63
N GLU A 176 15.80 -11.79 -8.68
CA GLU A 176 16.51 -12.84 -7.93
C GLU A 176 16.40 -12.58 -6.42
N GLN A 177 16.60 -11.33 -5.99
CA GLN A 177 16.41 -10.93 -4.60
C GLN A 177 14.96 -11.13 -4.16
N LEU A 178 13.99 -10.76 -4.99
CA LEU A 178 12.57 -10.95 -4.72
C LEU A 178 12.23 -12.43 -4.46
N LYS A 179 12.66 -13.34 -5.33
CA LYS A 179 12.49 -14.79 -5.16
C LYS A 179 13.16 -15.31 -3.89
N LYS A 180 14.36 -14.82 -3.58
CA LYS A 180 15.09 -15.16 -2.35
C LYS A 180 14.35 -14.69 -1.09
N ILE A 181 13.78 -13.48 -1.12
CA ILE A 181 12.96 -12.95 -0.02
C ILE A 181 11.71 -13.81 0.15
N GLU A 182 10.97 -14.09 -0.92
CA GLU A 182 9.76 -14.92 -0.85
C GLU A 182 10.05 -16.30 -0.24
N GLN A 183 11.07 -17.01 -0.76
CA GLN A 183 11.48 -18.32 -0.24
C GLN A 183 11.86 -18.27 1.24
N TYR A 184 12.58 -17.23 1.65
CA TYR A 184 12.96 -17.03 3.05
C TYR A 184 11.73 -16.79 3.93
N LEU A 185 10.83 -15.89 3.52
CA LEU A 185 9.64 -15.55 4.29
C LEU A 185 8.67 -16.73 4.41
N ARG A 186 8.48 -17.50 3.34
CA ARG A 186 7.67 -18.74 3.39
C ARG A 186 8.21 -19.72 4.43
N LYS A 187 9.53 -19.84 4.56
CA LYS A 187 10.15 -20.69 5.58
C LYS A 187 9.94 -20.13 6.99
N GLU A 188 10.14 -18.83 7.20
CA GLU A 188 9.93 -18.17 8.50
C GLU A 188 8.46 -18.28 8.96
N LEU A 189 7.52 -18.15 8.03
CA LEU A 189 6.08 -18.26 8.28
C LEU A 189 5.59 -19.72 8.41
N GLY A 190 6.47 -20.72 8.28
CA GLY A 190 6.08 -22.13 8.35
C GLY A 190 5.24 -22.64 7.16
N LEU A 191 5.21 -21.89 6.05
CA LEU A 191 4.39 -22.15 4.87
C LEU A 191 5.10 -23.01 3.80
N THR A 192 6.31 -23.49 4.06
CA THR A 192 6.95 -24.49 3.20
C THR A 192 6.33 -25.85 3.45
N THR A 193 5.55 -26.34 2.48
CA THR A 193 5.27 -27.77 2.35
C THR A 193 6.60 -28.51 2.17
N VAL A 194 6.90 -29.41 3.11
CA VAL A 194 7.92 -30.42 2.88
C VAL A 194 7.43 -31.24 1.68
N ALA A 195 8.15 -31.15 0.56
CA ALA A 195 7.88 -31.91 -0.64
C ALA A 195 7.97 -33.43 -0.37
#